data_AF-A0A536JSD1-F1
#
_entry.id   AF-A0A536JSD1-F1
#
_cell.length_a   1.000
_cell.length_b   1.000
_cell.length_c   1.000
_cell.angle_alpha   90.00
_cell.angle_beta   90.00
_cell.angle_gamma   90.00
#
_symmetry.space_group_name_H-M   'P 1'
#
loop_
_entity.id
_entity.type
_entity.pdbx_description
1 polymer ?
#
loop_
_entity_poly.entity_id
_entity_poly.type
_entity_poly.pdbx_seq_one_letter_code
_entity_poly.pdbx_strand_id
1 'polypeptide(L)' 'TIAGLGKTFFEIALIPHTAERTTLGALAPGDLVNVETDVVAKYVERLVKKA' A
#
# COMPACT_ATOMS: atom_id res chain seq x y z
N THR A 1 -4.70 0.71 4.84
CA THR A 1 -3.73 0.24 5.85
C THR A 1 -3.16 -1.09 5.41
N ILE A 2 -1.86 -1.32 5.60
CA ILE A 2 -1.25 -2.63 5.38
C ILE A 2 -1.75 -3.57 6.47
N ALA A 3 -2.46 -4.62 6.07
CA ALA A 3 -3.04 -5.62 6.97
C ALA A 3 -2.12 -6.85 7.13
N GLY A 4 -1.29 -7.12 6.13
CA GLY A 4 -0.38 -8.27 6.10
C GLY A 4 0.78 -8.05 5.14
N LEU A 5 1.88 -8.76 5.38
CA LEU A 5 3.10 -8.72 4.57
C LEU A 5 3.56 -10.12 4.24
N GLY A 6 3.84 -10.37 2.96
CA GLY A 6 4.56 -11.52 2.47
C GLY A 6 5.91 -11.10 1.87
N LYS A 7 6.69 -12.09 1.40
CA LYS A 7 8.02 -11.82 0.81
C LYS A 7 7.96 -10.95 -0.45
N THR A 8 6.88 -11.08 -1.23
CA THR A 8 6.72 -10.42 -2.54
C THR A 8 5.35 -9.76 -2.70
N PHE A 9 4.55 -9.69 -1.65
CA PHE A 9 3.21 -9.10 -1.68
C PHE A 9 2.87 -8.44 -0.34
N PHE A 10 1.86 -7.59 -0.35
CA PHE A 10 1.25 -7.04 0.85
C PHE A 10 -0.27 -7.09 0.69
N GLU A 11 -0.97 -7.07 1.82
CA GLU A 11 -2.42 -7.09 1.89
C GLU A 11 -2.94 -5.78 2.44
N ILE A 12 -4.12 -5.37 1.99
CA ILE A 12 -4.83 -4.20 2.52
C ILE A 12 -6.19 -4.60 3.05
N ALA A 13 -6.63 -3.93 4.11
CA ALA A 13 -8.02 -3.96 4.51
C ALA A 13 -8.80 -2.90 3.71
N LEU A 14 -9.78 -3.32 2.92
CA LEU A 14 -10.64 -2.44 2.15
C LEU A 14 -12.07 -2.49 2.71
N ILE A 15 -12.57 -1.36 3.18
CA ILE A 15 -13.95 -1.24 3.69
C ILE A 15 -14.92 -0.93 2.54
N PRO A 16 -16.23 -1.23 2.70
CA PRO A 16 -17.23 -1.04 1.64
C PRO A 16 -17.25 0.38 1.07
N HIS A 17 -17.23 1.40 1.92
CA HIS A 17 -17.25 2.79 1.48
C HIS A 17 -16.07 3.13 0.55
N THR A 18 -14.86 2.66 0.83
CA THR A 18 -13.69 2.90 -0.02
C THR A 18 -13.78 2.11 -1.33
N ALA A 19 -14.26 0.87 -1.27
CA ALA A 19 -14.47 0.05 -2.48
C ALA A 19 -15.49 0.69 -3.44
N GLU A 20 -16.57 1.27 -2.90
CA GLU A 20 -17.64 1.92 -3.69
C GLU A 20 -17.25 3.30 -4.20
N ARG A 21 -16.43 4.05 -3.45
CA ARG A 21 -16.09 5.46 -3.75
C ARG A 21 -14.80 5.63 -4.53
N THR A 22 -14.09 4.55 -4.83
CA THR A 22 -12.82 4.57 -5.57
C THR A 22 -12.82 3.51 -6.68
N THR A 23 -11.78 3.49 -7.51
CA THR A 23 -11.63 2.46 -8.55
C THR A 23 -11.20 1.10 -7.98
N LEU A 24 -10.80 1.02 -6.70
CA LEU A 24 -10.24 -0.18 -6.11
C LEU A 24 -11.24 -1.34 -6.05
N GLY A 25 -12.54 -1.07 -5.91
CA GLY A 25 -13.57 -2.11 -5.85
C GLY A 25 -13.81 -2.85 -7.17
N ALA A 26 -13.32 -2.31 -8.29
CA ALA A 26 -13.50 -2.88 -9.62
C ALA A 26 -12.25 -3.59 -10.18
N LEU A 27 -11.14 -3.59 -9.43
CA LEU A 27 -9.89 -4.20 -9.87
C LEU A 27 -10.00 -5.73 -9.92
N ALA A 28 -9.38 -6.32 -10.94
CA ALA A 28 -9.21 -7.74 -11.11
C ALA A 28 -7.73 -8.15 -10.95
N PRO A 29 -7.45 -9.44 -10.66
CA PRO A 29 -6.08 -9.93 -10.67
C PRO A 29 -5.38 -9.65 -12.00
N GLY A 30 -4.20 -9.01 -11.93
CA GLY A 30 -3.42 -8.59 -13.09
C GLY A 30 -3.53 -7.09 -13.40
N ASP A 31 -4.52 -6.39 -12.85
CA ASP A 31 -4.61 -4.93 -13.00
C ASP A 31 -3.45 -4.23 -12.28
N LEU A 32 -2.91 -3.21 -12.94
CA LEU A 32 -1.86 -2.39 -12.37
C LEU A 32 -2.45 -1.25 -11.55
N VAL A 33 -1.75 -0.93 -10.46
CA VAL A 33 -2.08 0.19 -9.59
C VAL A 33 -0.85 1.04 -9.34
N ASN A 34 -1.07 2.32 -9.05
CA ASN A 34 -0.02 3.18 -8.55
C ASN A 34 0.30 2.81 -7.10
N VAL A 35 1.59 2.62 -6.80
CA VAL A 35 2.06 2.33 -5.44
C VAL A 35 2.88 3.53 -4.96
N GLU A 36 2.37 4.19 -3.93
CA GLU A 36 3.07 5.28 -3.26
C GLU A 36 3.42 4.87 -1.83
N THR A 37 4.70 4.98 -1.48
CA THR A 37 5.21 4.69 -0.13
C THR A 37 5.21 5.95 0.73
N ASP A 38 4.99 5.78 2.04
CA ASP A 38 5.00 6.88 3.00
C ASP A 38 6.33 7.66 2.98
N VAL A 39 6.22 8.98 2.90
CA VAL A 39 7.35 9.90 2.89
C VAL A 39 8.10 9.89 4.23
N VAL A 40 7.39 9.75 5.35
CA VAL A 40 7.99 9.64 6.69
C VAL A 40 8.88 8.41 6.77
N ALA A 41 8.43 7.27 6.24
CA ALA A 41 9.23 6.05 6.19
C ALA A 41 10.54 6.25 5.41
N LYS A 42 10.51 6.98 4.28
CA LYS A 42 11.72 7.33 3.52
C LYS A 42 12.70 8.16 4.35
N TYR A 43 12.20 9.13 5.11
CA TYR A 43 13.05 9.95 5.97
C TYR A 43 13.65 9.15 7.12
N VAL A 44 12.85 8.29 7.78
CA VAL A 44 13.33 7.40 8.84
C VAL A 44 14.42 6.48 8.31
N GLU A 45 14.21 5.83 7.16
CA GLU A 45 15.20 4.99 6.52
C GLU A 45 16.53 5.73 6.28
N ARG A 46 16.45 6.97 5.76
CA ARG A 46 17.64 7.80 5.53
C ARG A 46 18.37 8.17 6.81
N LEU A 47 17.67 8.42 7.90
CA LEU A 47 18.26 8.73 9.20
C LEU A 47 18.98 7.51 9.79
N VAL A 48 18.33 6.34 9.75
CA VAL A 48 18.91 5.08 10.25
C VAL A 48 20.12 4.65 9.43
N LYS A 49 20.13 4.85 8.12
CA LYS A 49 21.27 4.52 7.24
C LYS A 49 22.50 5.42 7.42
N LYS A 50 22.34 6.58 8.06
CA LYS A 50 23.44 7.54 8.33
C LYS A 50 24.06 7.38 9.72
N ALA A 51 23.41 6.63 10.60
CA ALA A 51 23.93 6.23 11.90
C ALA A 51 24.76 4.94 11.76
#